data_AF-A0A1N7EMV5-F1
#
_entry.id   AF-A0A1N7EMV5-F1
#
_cell.length_a   1.000
_cell.length_b   1.000
_cell.length_c   1.000
_cell.angle_alpha   90.00
_cell.angle_beta   90.00
_cell.angle_gamma   90.00
#
_symmetry.space_group_name_H-M   'P 1'
#
loop_
_entity.id
_entity.type
_entity.pdbx_description
1 polymer ?
#
loop_
_entity_poly.entity_id
_entity_poly.type
_entity_poly.pdbx_seq_one_letter_code
_entity_poly.pdbx_strand_id
1 'polypeptide(L)'
;MERSPERKIITIDFIIVSSCVFNFVIMVQIATSSVELWWIAVSVATVTGMLSAAADRSPAGLWAMIAVGAIGMIGILYAGATSTLPIEIFPWFFLGLAIGVSFNRVLFGIVWPIPDLRRRRTLSK
;
A
#
# COMPACT_ATOMS: atom_id res chain seq x y z
N MET A 1 -4.49 12.22 26.69
CA MET A 1 -5.51 12.42 25.63
C MET A 1 -5.52 11.18 24.74
N GLU A 2 -6.39 10.21 25.03
CA GLU A 2 -6.63 9.07 24.15
C GLU A 2 -7.10 9.58 22.78
N ARG A 3 -6.31 9.32 21.73
CA ARG A 3 -6.76 9.62 20.36
C ARG A 3 -7.88 8.64 20.03
N SER A 4 -9.01 9.15 19.53
CA SER A 4 -10.09 8.28 19.04
C SER A 4 -9.55 7.27 18.01
N PRO A 5 -10.08 6.04 17.95
CA PRO A 5 -9.58 4.97 17.07
C PRO A 5 -9.47 5.40 15.61
N GLU A 6 -10.42 6.21 15.16
CA GLU A 6 -10.46 6.80 13.82
C GLU A 6 -9.25 7.68 13.54
N ARG A 7 -8.85 8.52 14.50
CA ARG A 7 -7.69 9.41 14.37
C ARG A 7 -6.38 8.62 14.29
N LYS A 8 -6.28 7.49 14.99
CA LYS A 8 -5.14 6.57 14.93
C LYS A 8 -5.01 5.94 13.54
N ILE A 9 -6.11 5.43 12.99
CA ILE A 9 -6.17 4.86 11.64
C ILE A 9 -5.76 5.90 10.58
N ILE A 10 -6.37 7.09 10.65
CA ILE A 10 -6.07 8.24 9.78
C ILE A 10 -4.59 8.63 9.83
N THR A 11 -3.98 8.61 11.01
CA THR A 11 -2.55 8.96 11.17
C THR A 11 -1.66 7.91 10.52
N ILE A 12 -1.92 6.62 10.76
CA ILE A 12 -1.11 5.51 10.22
C ILE A 12 -1.20 5.50 8.68
N ASP A 13 -2.40 5.57 8.11
CA ASP A 13 -2.58 5.59 6.66
C ASP A 13 -1.89 6.80 6.03
N PHE A 14 -1.87 7.94 6.71
CA PHE A 14 -1.21 9.15 6.20
C PHE A 14 0.31 8.99 6.19
N ILE A 15 0.87 8.40 7.25
CA ILE A 15 2.31 8.10 7.34
C ILE A 15 2.72 7.14 6.23
N ILE A 16 1.93 6.08 5.98
CA ILE A 16 2.20 5.11 4.92
C ILE A 16 2.21 5.80 3.55
N VAL A 17 1.14 6.53 3.22
CA VAL A 17 1.03 7.22 1.92
C VAL A 17 2.17 8.22 1.75
N SER A 18 2.45 9.04 2.76
CA SER A 18 3.54 10.02 2.71
C SER A 18 4.90 9.36 2.51
N SER A 19 5.14 8.22 3.17
CA SER A 19 6.36 7.44 3.01
C SER A 19 6.48 6.85 1.60
N CYS A 20 5.40 6.33 1.03
CA CYS A 20 5.39 5.83 -0.34
C CYS A 20 5.65 6.95 -1.36
N VAL A 21 5.02 8.12 -1.19
CA VAL A 21 5.26 9.29 -2.06
C VAL A 21 6.72 9.75 -1.95
N PHE A 22 7.25 9.83 -0.73
CA PHE A 22 8.65 10.20 -0.50
C PHE A 22 9.62 9.21 -1.19
N ASN A 23 9.38 7.91 -1.06
CA ASN A 23 10.19 6.89 -1.75
C ASN A 23 10.06 6.98 -3.27
N PHE A 24 8.87 7.25 -3.81
CA PHE A 24 8.68 7.50 -5.25
C PHE A 24 9.53 8.67 -5.72
N VAL A 25 9.47 9.82 -5.02
CA VAL A 25 10.23 11.02 -5.39
C VAL A 25 11.73 10.76 -5.38
N ILE A 26 12.26 10.06 -4.37
CA ILE A 26 13.69 9.72 -4.35
C ILE A 26 14.05 8.76 -5.49
N MET A 27 13.28 7.69 -5.67
CA MET A 27 13.60 6.65 -6.63
C MET A 27 13.48 7.14 -8.08
N VAL A 28 12.57 8.06 -8.38
CA VAL A 28 12.45 8.61 -9.74
C VAL A 28 13.66 9.47 -10.14
N GLN A 29 14.39 10.03 -9.16
CA GLN A 29 15.64 10.77 -9.43
C GLN A 29 16.84 9.81 -9.65
N ILE A 30 16.75 8.59 -9.11
CA ILE A 30 17.79 7.56 -9.21
C ILE A 30 17.57 6.68 -10.45
N ALA A 31 16.31 6.41 -10.81
CA ALA A 31 15.95 5.66 -11.99
C ALA A 31 16.30 6.48 -13.24
N THR A 32 17.30 6.03 -14.00
CA THR A 32 17.83 6.73 -15.17
C THR A 32 17.12 6.36 -16.47
N SER A 33 16.05 5.57 -16.42
CA SER A 33 15.42 5.02 -17.63
C SER A 33 14.32 5.91 -18.22
N SER A 34 14.32 5.96 -19.55
CA SER A 34 13.28 6.61 -20.38
C SER A 34 12.04 5.74 -20.59
N VAL A 35 11.92 4.62 -19.88
CA VAL A 35 10.85 3.64 -20.07
C VAL A 35 9.60 4.08 -19.31
N GLU A 36 8.52 4.32 -20.05
CA GLU A 36 7.20 4.62 -19.49
C GLU A 36 6.57 3.37 -18.84
N LEU A 37 6.91 3.12 -17.58
CA LEU A 37 6.35 2.01 -16.78
C LEU A 37 5.12 2.42 -15.95
N TRP A 38 4.38 3.46 -16.37
CA TRP A 38 3.20 3.97 -15.66
C TRP A 38 2.13 2.89 -15.40
N TRP A 39 2.03 1.89 -16.28
CA TRP A 39 1.11 0.77 -16.15
C TRP A 39 1.40 -0.08 -14.90
N ILE A 40 2.64 -0.09 -14.39
CA ILE A 40 2.99 -0.74 -13.12
C ILE A 40 2.30 -0.03 -11.97
N ALA A 41 2.34 1.30 -11.94
CA ALA A 41 1.68 2.08 -10.89
C ALA A 41 0.17 1.83 -10.90
N VAL A 42 -0.46 1.77 -12.07
CA VAL A 42 -1.90 1.45 -12.20
C VAL A 42 -2.23 0.05 -11.70
N SER A 43 -1.42 -0.95 -12.08
CA SER A 43 -1.61 -2.34 -11.66
C SER A 43 -1.48 -2.50 -10.15
N VAL A 44 -0.42 -1.92 -9.58
CA VAL A 44 -0.18 -1.93 -8.12
C VAL A 44 -1.28 -1.19 -7.39
N ALA A 45 -1.69 -0.01 -7.86
CA ALA A 45 -2.80 0.74 -7.25
C ALA A 45 -4.10 -0.07 -7.21
N THR A 46 -4.41 -0.78 -8.31
CA THR A 46 -5.61 -1.60 -8.42
C THR A 46 -5.55 -2.79 -7.46
N VAL A 47 -4.46 -3.56 -7.46
CA VAL A 47 -4.28 -4.71 -6.58
C VAL A 47 -4.29 -4.29 -5.12
N THR A 48 -3.57 -3.23 -4.77
CA THR A 48 -3.53 -2.70 -3.39
C THR A 48 -4.89 -2.20 -2.96
N GLY A 49 -5.61 -1.46 -3.81
CA GLY A 49 -6.97 -1.01 -3.52
C GLY A 49 -7.93 -2.17 -3.28
N MET A 50 -7.92 -3.17 -4.15
CA MET A 50 -8.78 -4.37 -4.03
C MET A 50 -8.47 -5.18 -2.77
N LEU A 51 -7.19 -5.44 -2.49
CA LEU A 51 -6.77 -6.19 -1.30
C LEU A 51 -7.11 -5.44 -0.02
N SER A 52 -6.92 -4.12 -0.01
CA SER A 52 -7.24 -3.30 1.17
C SER A 52 -8.75 -3.29 1.43
N ALA A 53 -9.56 -3.11 0.38
CA ALA A 53 -11.02 -3.19 0.48
C ALA A 53 -11.49 -4.59 0.93
N ALA A 54 -10.85 -5.66 0.46
CA ALA A 54 -11.14 -7.03 0.88
C ALA A 54 -10.76 -7.29 2.35
N ALA A 55 -9.61 -6.78 2.79
CA ALA A 55 -9.09 -6.92 4.15
C ALA A 55 -9.93 -6.18 5.21
N ASP A 56 -10.56 -5.09 4.80
CA ASP A 56 -11.49 -4.34 5.63
C ASP A 56 -12.85 -5.03 5.77
N ARG A 57 -13.29 -5.78 4.74
CA ARG A 57 -14.58 -6.50 4.72
C ARG A 57 -14.54 -7.89 5.33
N SER A 58 -13.38 -8.57 5.34
CA SER A 58 -13.31 -9.97 5.77
C SER A 58 -11.96 -10.35 6.40
N PRO A 59 -11.93 -11.36 7.30
CA PRO A 59 -10.68 -11.97 7.75
C PRO A 59 -9.89 -12.63 6.62
N ALA A 60 -10.57 -13.26 5.66
CA ALA A 60 -9.93 -13.89 4.50
C ALA A 60 -9.18 -12.87 3.63
N GLY A 61 -9.76 -11.68 3.42
CA GLY A 61 -9.10 -10.59 2.71
C GLY A 61 -7.85 -10.08 3.41
N LEU A 62 -7.85 -10.07 4.76
CA LEU A 62 -6.65 -9.71 5.52
C LEU A 62 -5.54 -10.73 5.30
N TRP A 63 -5.86 -12.03 5.35
CA TRP A 63 -4.91 -13.09 5.06
C TRP A 63 -4.40 -13.03 3.62
N ALA A 64 -5.27 -12.72 2.65
CA ALA A 64 -4.86 -12.52 1.27
C ALA A 64 -3.87 -11.36 1.13
N MET A 65 -4.14 -10.21 1.78
CA MET A 65 -3.21 -9.07 1.80
C MET A 65 -1.86 -9.43 2.41
N ILE A 66 -1.85 -10.18 3.53
CA ILE A 66 -0.62 -10.66 4.17
C ILE A 66 0.14 -11.61 3.23
N ALA A 67 -0.55 -12.57 2.61
CA ALA A 67 0.06 -13.54 1.70
C ALA A 67 0.68 -12.85 0.48
N VAL A 68 -0.04 -11.92 -0.15
CA VAL A 68 0.49 -11.14 -1.29
C VAL A 68 1.69 -10.30 -0.87
N GLY A 69 1.63 -9.65 0.29
CA GLY A 69 2.76 -8.91 0.84
C GLY A 69 3.99 -9.80 1.12
N ALA A 70 3.78 -11.00 1.67
CA ALA A 70 4.84 -11.97 1.91
C ALA A 70 5.47 -12.49 0.61
N ILE A 71 4.65 -12.81 -0.40
CA ILE A 71 5.12 -13.22 -1.72
C ILE A 71 5.96 -12.10 -2.36
N GLY A 72 5.48 -10.85 -2.30
CA GLY A 72 6.23 -9.70 -2.79
C GLY A 72 7.59 -9.53 -2.09
N MET A 73 7.62 -9.66 -0.76
CA MET A 73 8.87 -9.59 0.03
C MET A 73 9.85 -10.70 -0.37
N ILE A 74 9.38 -11.94 -0.50
CA ILE A 74 10.21 -13.08 -0.95
C ILE A 74 10.76 -12.81 -2.36
N GLY A 75 9.93 -12.28 -3.27
CA GLY A 75 10.35 -11.91 -4.62
C GLY A 75 11.46 -10.87 -4.62
N ILE A 76 11.35 -9.82 -3.80
CA ILE A 76 12.38 -8.79 -3.65
C ILE A 76 13.68 -9.39 -3.10
N LEU A 77 13.60 -10.22 -2.05
CA LEU A 77 14.77 -10.88 -1.46
C LEU A 77 15.46 -11.80 -2.46
N TYR A 78 14.69 -12.56 -3.24
CA TYR A 78 15.21 -13.43 -4.28
C TYR A 78 15.89 -12.64 -5.41
N ALA A 79 15.25 -11.58 -5.91
CA ALA A 79 15.83 -10.72 -6.92
C ALA A 79 17.13 -10.06 -6.42
N GLY A 80 17.17 -9.67 -5.15
CA GLY A 80 18.37 -9.13 -4.52
C GLY A 80 19.49 -10.15 -4.38
N ALA A 81 19.18 -11.38 -3.97
CA ALA A 81 20.15 -12.46 -3.87
C ALA A 81 20.74 -12.87 -5.23
N THR A 82 20.01 -12.64 -6.33
CA THR A 82 20.43 -12.98 -7.69
C THR A 82 20.96 -11.79 -8.50
N SER A 83 21.07 -10.59 -7.88
CA SER A 83 21.47 -9.34 -8.55
C SER A 83 20.59 -8.98 -9.76
N THR A 84 19.33 -9.44 -9.77
CA THR A 84 18.34 -9.18 -10.84
C THR A 84 17.32 -8.11 -10.45
N LEU A 85 17.57 -7.34 -9.38
CA LEU A 85 16.68 -6.30 -8.89
C LEU A 85 16.42 -5.23 -9.97
N PRO A 86 15.18 -5.11 -10.47
CA PRO A 86 14.85 -4.11 -11.47
C PRO A 86 14.57 -2.78 -10.76
N ILE A 87 15.62 -1.99 -10.51
CA ILE A 87 15.54 -0.74 -9.73
C ILE A 87 14.50 0.23 -10.31
N GLU A 88 14.34 0.23 -11.63
CA GLU A 88 13.41 1.07 -12.39
C GLU A 88 11.94 0.82 -12.07
N ILE A 89 11.58 -0.33 -11.49
CA ILE A 89 10.20 -0.68 -11.13
C ILE A 89 9.77 -0.01 -9.83
N PHE A 90 10.70 0.21 -8.89
CA PHE A 90 10.37 0.70 -7.55
C PHE A 90 9.67 2.06 -7.50
N PRO A 91 10.05 3.09 -8.28
CA PRO A 91 9.32 4.36 -8.29
C PRO A 91 7.82 4.13 -8.58
N TRP A 92 7.52 3.43 -9.66
CA TRP A 92 6.15 3.15 -10.09
C TRP A 92 5.39 2.27 -9.10
N PHE A 93 6.07 1.30 -8.49
CA PHE A 93 5.52 0.48 -7.41
C PHE A 93 5.09 1.33 -6.21
N PHE A 94 5.95 2.24 -5.73
CA PHE A 94 5.62 3.11 -4.59
C PHE A 94 4.52 4.12 -4.92
N LEU A 95 4.50 4.65 -6.15
CA LEU A 95 3.41 5.49 -6.62
C LEU A 95 2.08 4.73 -6.62
N GLY A 96 2.07 3.51 -7.15
CA GLY A 96 0.89 2.65 -7.14
C GLY A 96 0.39 2.34 -5.72
N LEU A 97 1.30 2.02 -4.79
CA LEU A 97 0.95 1.81 -3.39
C LEU A 97 0.32 3.06 -2.76
N ALA A 98 0.92 4.24 -2.97
CA ALA A 98 0.39 5.50 -2.45
C ALA A 98 -1.02 5.76 -2.95
N ILE A 99 -1.27 5.55 -4.25
CA ILE A 99 -2.58 5.71 -4.89
C ILE A 99 -3.57 4.69 -4.33
N GLY A 100 -3.23 3.40 -4.31
CA GLY A 100 -4.13 2.32 -3.87
C GLY A 100 -4.55 2.47 -2.41
N VAL A 101 -3.62 2.81 -1.52
CA VAL A 101 -3.90 3.08 -0.10
C VAL A 101 -4.77 4.33 0.05
N SER A 102 -4.47 5.40 -0.71
CA SER A 102 -5.26 6.64 -0.68
C SER A 102 -6.69 6.41 -1.18
N PHE A 103 -6.88 5.61 -2.22
CA PHE A 103 -8.20 5.25 -2.73
C PHE A 103 -9.05 4.55 -1.67
N ASN A 104 -8.48 3.58 -0.95
CA ASN A 104 -9.19 2.89 0.11
C ASN A 104 -9.63 3.85 1.22
N ARG A 105 -8.86 4.91 1.48
CA ARG A 105 -9.19 5.96 2.45
C ARG A 105 -10.21 6.97 1.97
N VAL A 106 -10.17 7.37 0.69
CA VAL A 106 -11.25 8.21 0.11
C VAL A 106 -12.56 7.42 0.15
N LEU A 107 -12.51 6.13 -0.22
CA LEU A 107 -13.68 5.26 -0.19
C LEU A 107 -14.24 5.08 1.23
N PHE A 108 -13.42 4.71 2.22
CA PHE A 108 -13.89 4.34 3.58
C PHE A 108 -13.68 5.41 4.66
N GLY A 109 -13.23 6.60 4.29
CA GLY A 109 -13.04 7.74 5.20
C GLY A 109 -13.79 9.01 4.80
N ILE A 110 -14.22 9.12 3.55
CA ILE A 110 -14.99 10.27 3.04
C ILE A 110 -16.34 9.81 2.48
N VAL A 111 -16.37 8.75 1.66
CA VAL A 111 -17.60 8.34 0.96
C VAL A 111 -18.42 7.34 1.79
N TRP A 112 -17.77 6.37 2.46
CA TRP A 112 -18.42 5.31 3.23
C TRP A 112 -17.85 5.25 4.66
N PRO A 113 -18.65 4.87 5.66
CA PRO A 113 -18.16 4.69 7.02
C PRO A 113 -17.14 3.54 7.11
N ILE A 114 -16.17 3.68 8.02
CA ILE A 114 -15.13 2.67 8.26
C ILE A 114 -15.78 1.36 8.72
N PRO A 115 -15.45 0.20 8.11
CA PRO A 115 -16.03 -1.08 8.50
C PRO A 115 -15.72 -1.47 9.96
N ASP A 116 -16.73 -2.02 10.65
CA ASP A 116 -16.66 -2.38 12.08
C ASP A 116 -15.52 -3.37 12.40
N LEU A 117 -15.20 -4.27 11.48
CA LEU A 117 -14.10 -5.23 11.63
C LEU A 117 -12.75 -4.52 11.79
N ARG A 118 -12.49 -3.47 11.00
CA ARG A 118 -11.26 -2.67 11.09
C ARG A 118 -11.20 -1.89 12.40
N ARG A 119 -12.35 -1.36 12.83
CA ARG A 119 -12.48 -0.62 14.10
C ARG A 119 -12.18 -1.52 15.31
N ARG A 120 -12.77 -2.73 15.34
CA ARG A 120 -12.54 -3.72 16.41
C ARG A 120 -11.08 -4.16 16.53
N ARG A 121 -10.38 -4.40 15.41
CA ARG A 121 -8.93 -4.75 15.42
C ARG A 121 -8.06 -3.64 16.02
N THR A 122 -8.43 -2.38 15.81
CA THR A 122 -7.66 -1.23 16.29
C THR A 122 -7.88 -0.99 17.79
N LEU A 123 -9.05 -1.38 18.31
CA LEU A 123 -9.41 -1.30 19.74
C LEU A 123 -8.89 -2.48 20.57
N SER A 124 -8.68 -3.63 19.94
CA SER A 124 -8.17 -4.85 20.59
C SER A 124 -6.64 -4.87 20.77
N LYS A 125 -5.93 -3.84 20.32
CA LYS A 125 -4.46 -3.68 20.41
C LYS A 125 -4.11 -2.47 21.27
#